data_AF-A0A932XCS0-F1
#
_entry.id   AF-A0A932XCS0-F1
#
_cell.length_a   1.000
_cell.length_b   1.000
_cell.length_c   1.000
_cell.angle_alpha   90.00
_cell.angle_beta   90.00
_cell.angle_gamma   90.00
#
_symmetry.space_group_name_H-M   'P 1'
#
loop_
_entity.id
_entity.type
_entity.pdbx_description
1 polymer ?
#
loop_
_entity_poly.entity_id
_entity_poly.type
_entity_poly.pdbx_seq_one_letter_code
_entity_poly.pdbx_strand_id
1 'polypeptide(L)' 'MTDIFISYVEEDSDVVEPLALGLTEAGYSCWHYRRDSTPGTSYLAQITEAISRAKVVLLVLSPQTLDSF' A
#
# COMPACT_ATOMS: atom_id res chain seq x y z
N MET A 1 10.04 5.22 8.81
CA MET A 1 8.85 6.06 9.05
C MET A 1 8.29 6.33 7.66
N THR A 2 7.09 5.83 7.38
CA THR A 2 6.50 5.89 6.04
C THR A 2 5.53 7.06 6.01
N ASP A 3 5.49 7.83 4.93
CA ASP A 3 4.53 8.93 4.82
C ASP A 3 3.15 8.40 4.41
N ILE A 4 3.09 7.46 3.47
CA ILE A 4 1.85 7.00 2.85
C ILE A 4 1.76 5.46 2.87
N PHE A 5 0.68 4.94 3.45
CA PHE A 5 0.29 3.53 3.34
C PHE A 5 -0.72 3.39 2.19
N ILE A 6 -0.42 2.55 1.20
CA ILE A 6 -1.30 2.33 0.04
C ILE A 6 -2.03 0.99 0.19
N SER A 7 -3.35 1.06 0.30
CA SER A 7 -4.25 -0.09 0.38
C SER A 7 -4.95 -0.30 -0.95
N TYR A 8 -4.81 -1.48 -1.53
CA TYR A 8 -5.35 -1.84 -2.84
C TYR A 8 -5.45 -3.36 -2.98
N VAL A 9 -6.27 -3.83 -3.93
CA VAL A 9 -6.33 -5.25 -4.31
C VAL A 9 -5.27 -5.58 -5.35
N GLU A 10 -4.89 -6.85 -5.48
CA GLU A 10 -3.77 -7.25 -6.34
C GLU A 10 -3.98 -6.92 -7.81
N GLU A 11 -5.23 -6.93 -8.25
CA GLU A 11 -5.68 -6.62 -9.60
C GLU A 11 -5.40 -5.17 -9.99
N ASP A 12 -5.29 -4.26 -9.02
CA ASP A 12 -5.05 -2.83 -9.25
C ASP A 12 -3.56 -2.45 -9.30
N SER A 13 -2.67 -3.44 -9.21
CA SER A 13 -1.24 -3.15 -9.03
C SER A 13 -0.61 -2.41 -10.20
N ASP A 14 -1.10 -2.60 -11.43
CA ASP A 14 -0.65 -1.88 -12.62
C ASP A 14 -0.96 -0.37 -12.54
N VAL A 15 -1.94 0.02 -11.72
CA VAL A 15 -2.28 1.42 -11.41
C VAL A 15 -1.50 1.92 -10.19
N VAL A 16 -1.30 1.06 -9.19
CA VAL A 16 -0.65 1.44 -7.93
C VAL A 16 0.86 1.63 -8.06
N GLU A 17 1.54 0.81 -8.85
CA GLU A 17 2.98 0.92 -9.06
C GLU A 17 3.41 2.29 -9.61
N PRO A 18 2.84 2.81 -10.72
CA PRO A 18 3.18 4.15 -11.21
C PRO A 18 2.73 5.27 -10.24
N LEU A 19 1.62 5.08 -9.51
CA LEU A 19 1.18 6.02 -8.49
C LEU A 19 2.18 6.12 -7.33
N ALA A 20 2.66 4.97 -6.83
CA ALA A 20 3.66 4.91 -5.77
C ALA A 20 4.99 5.49 -6.24
N LEU A 21 5.36 5.28 -7.51
CA LEU A 21 6.54 5.90 -8.11
C LEU A 21 6.42 7.43 -8.13
N GLY A 22 5.30 7.97 -8.64
CA GLY A 22 5.08 9.43 -8.69
C GLY A 22 5.08 10.08 -7.30
N LEU A 23 4.52 9.42 -6.28
CA LEU A 23 4.60 9.87 -4.89
C LEU A 23 6.04 9.86 -4.37
N THR A 24 6.82 8.84 -4.74
CA THR A 24 8.25 8.75 -4.37
C THR A 24 9.07 9.85 -5.03
N GLU A 25 8.84 10.13 -6.32
CA GLU A 25 9.48 11.23 -7.05
C GLU A 25 9.10 12.60 -6.50
N ALA A 26 7.90 12.75 -5.94
CA ALA A 26 7.48 13.95 -5.21
C ALA A 26 8.09 14.08 -3.80
N GLY A 27 8.91 13.11 -3.37
CA GLY A 27 9.63 13.14 -2.09
C GLY A 27 8.91 12.45 -0.93
N TYR A 28 7.83 11.70 -1.17
CA TYR A 28 7.14 10.95 -0.13
C TYR A 28 7.61 9.50 -0.07
N SER A 29 7.74 8.95 1.14
CA SER A 29 7.93 7.52 1.32
C SER A 29 6.58 6.78 1.28
N CYS A 30 6.50 5.73 0.47
CA CYS A 30 5.30 4.91 0.34
C CYS A 30 5.54 3.51 0.95
N TRP A 31 4.47 2.84 1.39
CA TRP A 31 4.47 1.42 1.75
C TRP A 31 3.31 0.74 1.06
N HIS A 32 3.55 -0.43 0.46
CA HIS A 32 2.48 -1.28 -0.06
C HIS A 32 2.88 -2.76 -0.04
N TYR A 33 1.89 -3.65 0.09
CA TYR A 33 2.15 -5.04 0.50
C TYR A 33 3.03 -5.83 -0.48
N ARG A 34 2.93 -5.62 -1.80
CA ARG A 34 3.79 -6.32 -2.78
C ARG A 34 5.28 -6.03 -2.60
N ARG A 35 5.62 -4.78 -2.27
CA ARG A 35 7.01 -4.33 -2.23
C ARG A 35 7.63 -4.47 -0.85
N ASP A 36 6.83 -4.17 0.18
CA ASP A 36 7.36 -3.91 1.51
C ASP A 36 6.93 -4.97 2.55
N SER A 37 6.12 -5.96 2.16
CA SER A 37 5.82 -7.11 3.03
C SER A 37 6.98 -8.10 3.07
N THR A 38 7.33 -8.53 4.28
CA THR A 38 8.37 -9.51 4.55
C THR A 38 7.75 -10.90 4.68
N PRO A 39 8.19 -11.89 3.87
CA PRO A 39 7.75 -13.28 4.01
C PRO A 39 8.06 -13.84 5.40
N GLY A 40 7.20 -14.73 5.91
CA GLY A 40 7.39 -15.39 7.21
C GLY A 40 7.05 -14.55 8.44
N THR A 41 6.69 -13.27 8.26
CA THR A 41 6.13 -12.42 9.32
C THR A 41 4.62 -12.31 9.16
N SER A 42 3.87 -12.25 10.27
CA SER A 42 2.41 -12.10 10.23
C SER A 42 1.99 -10.92 9.35
N TYR A 43 1.22 -11.20 8.30
CA TYR A 43 0.73 -10.21 7.36
C TYR A 43 -0.06 -9.09 8.06
N LEU A 44 -0.97 -9.48 8.97
CA LEU A 44 -1.78 -8.54 9.74
C LEU A 44 -0.93 -7.66 10.65
N ALA A 45 0.12 -8.21 11.28
CA ALA A 45 1.01 -7.43 12.13
C ALA A 45 1.78 -6.37 11.32
N GLN A 46 2.24 -6.75 10.13
CA GLN A 46 2.94 -5.82 9.22
C GLN A 46 2.04 -4.71 8.72
N ILE A 47 0.80 -5.02 8.32
CA ILE A 47 -0.18 -4.00 7.92
C ILE A 47 -0.50 -3.06 9.06
N THR A 48 -0.79 -3.62 10.24
CA THR A 48 -1.15 -2.81 11.42
C THR A 48 -0.02 -1.84 11.77
N GLU A 49 1.23 -2.31 11.71
CA GLU A 49 2.40 -1.48 11.96
C GLU A 49 2.66 -0.45 10.86
N ALA A 50 2.42 -0.81 9.59
CA ALA A 50 2.58 0.13 8.49
C ALA A 50 1.53 1.26 8.56
N ILE A 51 0.28 0.94 8.91
CA ILE A 51 -0.79 1.92 9.13
C ILE A 51 -0.45 2.81 10.34
N SER A 52 0.02 2.23 11.47
CA SER A 52 0.31 3.00 12.69
C SER A 52 1.43 4.03 12.48
N ARG A 53 2.36 3.75 11.56
CA ARG A 53 3.50 4.62 11.24
C ARG A 53 3.23 5.58 10.09
N ALA A 54 2.18 5.38 9.32
CA ALA A 54 1.85 6.21 8.17
C ALA A 54 1.23 7.55 8.59
N LYS A 55 1.55 8.61 7.86
CA LYS A 55 0.89 9.92 8.02
C LYS A 55 -0.44 9.96 7.28
N VAL A 56 -0.54 9.22 6.17
CA VAL A 56 -1.70 9.16 5.28
C VAL A 56 -1.98 7.72 4.88
N VAL A 57 -3.26 7.37 4.81
CA VAL A 57 -3.73 6.13 4.17
C VAL A 57 -4.36 6.49 2.83
N LEU A 58 -3.81 5.92 1.76
CA LEU A 58 -4.35 6.02 0.41
C LEU A 58 -5.09 4.73 0.08
N LEU A 59 -6.41 4.79 -0.04
CA LEU A 59 -7.25 3.66 -0.41
C LEU A 59 -7.57 3.74 -1.91
N VAL A 60 -7.18 2.71 -2.66
CA VAL A 60 -7.52 2.55 -4.07
C VAL A 60 -8.78 1.70 -4.15
N LEU A 61 -9.83 2.26 -4.75
CA LEU A 61 -11.12 1.61 -4.92
C LEU A 61 -11.41 1.42 -6.41
N SER A 62 -11.62 0.18 -6.79
CA SER A 62 -11.99 -0.26 -8.14
C SER A 62 -13.17 -1.24 -8.08
N PRO A 63 -13.83 -1.54 -9.21
CA PRO A 63 -14.80 -2.64 -9.27
C PRO A 63 -14.24 -3.96 -8.73
N GLN A 64 -12.96 -4.26 -9.02
CA GLN A 64 -12.24 -5.45 -8.57
C GLN A 64 -12.08 -5.50 -7.04
N THR A 65 -12.01 -4.32 -6.41
CA THR A 65 -11.98 -4.22 -4.94
C THR A 65 -13.24 -4.79 -4.30
N LEU A 66 -14.39 -4.64 -4.96
CA LEU A 66 -15.68 -5.09 -4.42
C LEU A 66 -15.89 -6.60 -4.62
N ASP A 67 -15.28 -7.19 -5.64
CA ASP A 67 -15.35 -8.64 -5.91
C ASP A 67 -14.47 -9.47 -4.97
N SER A 68 -13.58 -8.83 -4.22
CA SER A 68 -12.65 -9.45 -3.28
C SER A 68 -13.12 -9.43 -1.81
N PHE A 69 -14.37 -9.00 -1.55
CA PHE A 69 -14.99 -8.98 -0.22
C PHE A 69 -15.69 -10.30 0.16
#